data_AF-A0A1Y4KW56-F1
#
_entry.id   AF-A0A1Y4KW56-F1
#
_cell.length_a   1.000
_cell.length_b   1.000
_cell.length_c   1.000
_cell.angle_alpha   90.00
_cell.angle_beta   90.00
_cell.angle_gamma   90.00
#
_symmetry.space_group_name_H-M   'P 1'
#
loop_
_entity.id
_entity.type
_entity.pdbx_description
1 polymer ?
#
loop_
_entity_poly.entity_id
_entity_poly.type
_entity_poly.pdbx_seq_one_letter_code
_entity_poly.pdbx_strand_id
1 'polypeptide(L)'
;MKSLKKSTVALLAILLMTVFFAIPVCATSGKAAGDTSSKTENVSVETQEKDDTDATGSKAMAVGLAIGLAAAGGAIGMGIVGGKTADGISRQPDMESKIRTTLMLSLVFIETAIIYALLVVILVIFVL
;
A
#
# COMPACT_ATOMS: atom_id res chain seq x y z
N MET A 1 -20.66 28.13 7.47
CA MET A 1 -20.26 27.35 6.26
C MET A 1 -18.82 27.60 5.75
N LYS A 2 -18.05 28.58 6.27
CA LYS A 2 -16.65 28.84 5.84
C LYS A 2 -15.59 27.89 6.44
N SER A 3 -15.88 27.18 7.53
CA SER A 3 -14.94 26.23 8.17
C SER A 3 -14.95 24.83 7.53
N LEU A 4 -16.06 24.44 6.91
CA LEU A 4 -16.20 23.12 6.28
C LEU A 4 -15.35 23.00 5.01
N LYS A 5 -15.32 24.06 4.18
CA LYS A 5 -14.43 24.13 3.01
C LYS A 5 -12.94 24.18 3.39
N LYS A 6 -12.60 24.79 4.54
CA LYS A 6 -11.22 24.81 5.06
C LYS A 6 -10.78 23.42 5.56
N SER A 7 -11.69 22.64 6.15
CA SER A 7 -11.41 21.26 6.57
C SER A 7 -11.26 20.32 5.37
N THR A 8 -12.08 20.45 4.33
CA THR A 8 -11.93 19.67 3.09
C THR A 8 -10.66 20.03 2.31
N VAL A 9 -10.26 21.31 2.31
CA VAL A 9 -8.97 21.74 1.74
C VAL A 9 -7.79 21.22 2.56
N ALA A 10 -7.90 21.17 3.89
CA ALA A 10 -6.88 20.56 4.75
C ALA A 10 -6.76 19.04 4.54
N LEU A 11 -7.90 18.33 4.42
CA LEU A 11 -7.93 16.89 4.15
C LEU A 11 -7.39 16.55 2.76
N LEU A 12 -7.70 17.37 1.75
CA LEU A 12 -7.16 17.23 0.40
C LEU A 12 -5.65 17.56 0.36
N ALA A 13 -5.19 18.55 1.13
CA ALA A 13 -3.77 18.87 1.24
C ALA A 13 -2.97 17.79 1.99
N ILE A 14 -3.55 17.16 3.02
CA ILE A 14 -2.95 16.02 3.73
C ILE A 14 -2.91 14.78 2.82
N LEU A 15 -3.99 14.50 2.09
CA LEU A 15 -4.04 13.45 1.07
C LEU A 15 -2.97 13.67 -0.01
N LEU A 16 -2.81 14.91 -0.48
CA LEU A 16 -1.84 15.28 -1.50
C LEU A 16 -0.40 15.24 -0.96
N MET A 17 -0.18 15.56 0.32
CA MET A 17 1.10 15.37 1.02
C MET A 17 1.48 13.89 1.20
N THR A 18 0.51 13.02 1.51
CA THR A 18 0.77 11.56 1.59
C THR A 18 1.07 10.94 0.23
N VAL A 19 0.59 11.53 -0.86
CA VAL A 19 0.89 11.11 -2.24
C VAL A 19 2.25 11.64 -2.71
N PHE A 20 2.73 12.75 -2.16
CA PHE A 20 4.04 13.34 -2.53
C PHE A 20 5.24 12.76 -1.76
N PHE A 21 5.04 12.23 -0.54
CA PHE A 21 6.10 11.59 0.25
C PHE A 21 6.32 10.11 -0.06
N ALA A 22 5.45 9.50 -0.89
CA ALA A 22 5.56 8.10 -1.33
C ALA A 22 6.24 7.96 -2.70
N ILE A 23 6.99 8.98 -3.14
CA ILE A 23 7.96 8.84 -4.23
C ILE A 23 9.09 7.94 -3.72
N PRO A 24 9.55 6.98 -4.54
CA PRO A 24 10.39 5.88 -4.11
C PRO A 24 11.62 6.42 -3.40
N VAL A 25 11.98 5.77 -2.30
CA VAL A 25 13.37 5.73 -1.87
C VAL A 25 14.14 5.07 -3.02
N CYS A 26 14.49 5.87 -4.02
CA CYS A 26 15.61 5.58 -4.90
C CYS A 26 16.80 5.43 -3.97
N ALA A 27 17.32 4.21 -3.90
CA ALA A 27 18.68 3.99 -3.46
C ALA A 27 19.57 4.90 -4.32
N THR A 28 20.02 6.00 -3.74
CA THR A 28 21.14 6.75 -4.26
C THR A 28 22.34 5.81 -4.21
N SER A 29 22.68 5.21 -5.35
CA SER A 29 24.04 4.83 -5.66
C SER A 29 24.93 6.06 -5.42
N GLY A 30 25.67 6.05 -4.31
CA GLY A 30 26.52 7.17 -3.95
C GLY A 30 26.93 7.14 -2.50
N LYS A 31 27.93 6.29 -2.21
CA LYS A 31 28.95 6.57 -1.20
C LYS A 31 29.21 8.08 -1.15
N ALA A 32 28.90 8.71 -0.02
CA ALA A 32 29.63 9.88 0.44
C ALA A 32 29.80 9.75 1.96
N ALA A 33 30.96 9.81 2.62
CA ALA A 33 32.33 10.22 2.28
C ALA A 33 32.63 10.52 0.80
N GLY A 34 32.27 11.73 0.36
CA GLY A 34 32.71 12.32 -0.92
C GLY A 34 31.62 12.78 -1.90
N ASP A 35 31.05 13.97 -1.65
CA ASP A 35 30.78 15.07 -2.60
C ASP A 35 29.96 14.89 -3.92
N THR A 36 28.76 15.51 -3.92
CA THR A 36 28.07 16.36 -4.92
C THR A 36 28.20 16.15 -6.45
N SER A 37 27.06 15.89 -7.12
CA SER A 37 26.43 16.71 -8.21
C SER A 37 25.92 15.97 -9.47
N SER A 38 24.62 16.16 -9.75
CA SER A 38 23.93 16.27 -11.09
C SER A 38 24.00 15.12 -12.12
N LYS A 39 22.83 14.59 -12.55
CA LYS A 39 22.21 14.86 -13.88
C LYS A 39 20.85 14.14 -14.08
N THR A 40 19.99 14.79 -14.86
CA THR A 40 18.60 14.53 -15.26
C THR A 40 18.43 13.44 -16.36
N GLU A 41 17.20 12.84 -16.44
CA GLU A 41 16.57 12.01 -17.51
C GLU A 41 17.08 10.55 -17.69
N ASN A 42 16.26 9.50 -17.91
CA ASN A 42 15.16 9.32 -18.88
C ASN A 42 14.28 8.06 -18.57
N VAL A 43 13.09 7.96 -19.16
CA VAL A 43 12.09 6.87 -19.04
C VAL A 43 12.46 5.63 -19.89
N SER A 44 12.35 4.41 -19.36
CA SER A 44 12.17 3.17 -20.15
C SER A 44 11.44 2.08 -19.36
N VAL A 45 10.40 1.53 -19.99
CA VAL A 45 9.64 0.34 -19.63
C VAL A 45 10.49 -0.91 -19.92
N GLU A 46 10.32 -1.93 -19.06
CA GLU A 46 10.82 -3.32 -19.12
C GLU A 46 12.34 -3.54 -19.17
N THR A 47 12.88 -4.29 -18.18
CA THR A 47 13.84 -5.42 -18.36
C THR A 47 14.25 -5.98 -16.98
N GLN A 48 14.09 -7.30 -16.80
CA GLN A 48 14.89 -8.07 -15.84
C GLN A 48 16.36 -7.97 -16.26
N GLU A 49 17.25 -7.47 -15.40
CA GLU A 49 18.66 -7.81 -15.53
C GLU A 49 19.35 -7.94 -14.16
N LYS A 50 20.14 -9.01 -14.08
CA LYS A 50 21.11 -9.31 -13.03
C LYS A 50 22.26 -8.31 -13.15
N ASP A 51 22.67 -7.70 -12.05
CA ASP A 51 24.08 -7.34 -11.86
C ASP A 51 24.42 -7.33 -10.37
N ASP A 52 25.58 -7.88 -10.07
CA ASP A 52 26.05 -8.19 -8.73
C ASP A 52 26.38 -6.91 -7.93
N THR A 53 26.10 -6.94 -6.63
CA THR A 53 26.47 -5.94 -5.60
C THR A 53 25.40 -4.89 -5.23
N ASP A 54 24.25 -5.34 -4.72
CA ASP A 54 23.67 -4.86 -3.44
C ASP A 54 22.39 -5.68 -3.16
N ALA A 55 22.58 -6.88 -2.59
CA ALA A 55 21.47 -7.77 -2.26
C ALA A 55 20.40 -7.09 -1.38
N THR A 56 20.76 -6.02 -0.67
CA THR A 56 19.85 -5.25 0.19
C THR A 56 18.91 -4.38 -0.64
N GLY A 57 19.42 -3.71 -1.67
CA GLY A 57 18.65 -2.80 -2.52
C GLY A 57 17.55 -3.53 -3.30
N SER A 58 17.88 -4.67 -3.93
CA SER A 58 16.90 -5.47 -4.68
C SER A 58 15.82 -6.07 -3.77
N LYS A 59 16.18 -6.51 -2.56
CA LYS A 59 15.21 -7.00 -1.55
C LYS A 59 14.26 -5.90 -1.11
N ALA A 60 14.77 -4.71 -0.82
CA ALA A 60 13.95 -3.58 -0.37
C ALA A 60 12.90 -3.17 -1.42
N MET A 61 13.29 -3.11 -2.69
CA MET A 61 12.35 -2.80 -3.78
C MET A 61 11.29 -3.89 -3.98
N ALA A 62 11.70 -5.16 -3.96
CA ALA A 62 10.77 -6.29 -4.08
C ALA A 62 9.76 -6.32 -2.93
N VAL A 63 10.23 -6.11 -1.70
CA VAL A 63 9.39 -6.03 -0.49
C VAL A 63 8.41 -4.87 -0.56
N GLY A 64 8.87 -3.67 -0.93
CA GLY A 64 8.03 -2.49 -1.01
C GLY A 64 6.87 -2.65 -2.00
N LEU A 65 7.17 -3.22 -3.18
CA LEU A 65 6.14 -3.53 -4.18
C LEU A 65 5.18 -4.61 -3.70
N ALA A 66 5.69 -5.69 -3.10
CA ALA A 66 4.86 -6.80 -2.63
C ALA A 66 3.89 -6.37 -1.51
N ILE A 67 4.37 -5.63 -0.49
CA ILE A 67 3.50 -5.10 0.57
C ILE A 67 2.51 -4.09 -0.01
N GLY A 68 2.98 -3.16 -0.85
CA GLY A 68 2.13 -2.11 -1.42
C GLY A 68 0.95 -2.67 -2.22
N LEU A 69 1.21 -3.67 -3.06
CA LEU A 69 0.16 -4.33 -3.85
C LEU A 69 -0.79 -5.15 -2.97
N ALA A 70 -0.27 -5.89 -1.98
CA ALA A 70 -1.10 -6.66 -1.06
C ALA A 70 -2.02 -5.75 -0.22
N ALA A 71 -1.48 -4.65 0.31
CA ALA A 71 -2.24 -3.66 1.07
C ALA A 71 -3.29 -2.96 0.21
N ALA A 72 -2.94 -2.59 -1.03
CA ALA A 72 -3.89 -1.97 -1.96
C ALA A 72 -5.06 -2.90 -2.30
N GLY A 73 -4.77 -4.17 -2.61
CA GLY A 73 -5.81 -5.18 -2.87
C GLY A 73 -6.72 -5.42 -1.67
N GLY A 74 -6.12 -5.51 -0.47
CA GLY A 74 -6.85 -5.64 0.79
C GLY A 74 -7.77 -4.46 1.09
N ALA A 75 -7.26 -3.23 0.95
CA ALA A 75 -8.02 -2.01 1.19
C ALA A 75 -9.24 -1.88 0.26
N ILE A 76 -9.07 -2.19 -1.02
CA ILE A 76 -10.16 -2.16 -2.01
C ILE A 76 -11.22 -3.22 -1.65
N GLY A 77 -10.80 -4.45 -1.38
CA GLY A 77 -11.71 -5.54 -1.00
C GLY A 77 -12.51 -5.22 0.25
N MET A 78 -11.84 -4.77 1.32
CA MET A 78 -12.50 -4.39 2.57
C MET A 78 -13.43 -3.19 2.39
N GLY A 79 -13.05 -2.19 1.61
CA GLY A 79 -13.87 -1.01 1.35
C GLY A 79 -15.19 -1.35 0.66
N ILE A 80 -15.16 -2.22 -0.36
CA ILE A 80 -16.35 -2.66 -1.08
C ILE A 80 -17.26 -3.49 -0.18
N VAL A 81 -16.69 -4.46 0.56
CA VAL A 81 -17.46 -5.32 1.46
C VAL A 81 -18.07 -4.51 2.61
N GLY A 82 -17.32 -3.56 3.19
CA GLY A 82 -17.80 -2.65 4.22
C GLY A 82 -18.96 -1.77 3.74
N GLY A 83 -18.82 -1.16 2.55
CA GLY A 83 -19.89 -0.36 1.95
C GLY A 83 -21.17 -1.16 1.70
N LYS A 84 -21.05 -2.35 1.09
CA LYS A 84 -22.19 -3.26 0.84
C LYS A 84 -22.85 -3.72 2.13
N THR A 85 -22.07 -3.90 3.20
CA THR A 85 -22.61 -4.27 4.51
C THR A 85 -23.42 -3.13 5.11
N ALA A 86 -22.92 -1.89 5.06
CA ALA A 86 -23.65 -0.73 5.54
C ALA A 86 -24.96 -0.53 4.78
N ASP A 87 -24.94 -0.66 3.44
CA ASP A 87 -26.14 -0.60 2.61
C ASP A 87 -27.13 -1.73 2.97
N GLY A 88 -26.63 -2.94 3.19
CA GLY A 88 -27.45 -4.10 3.60
C GLY A 88 -28.14 -3.88 4.95
N ILE A 89 -27.41 -3.39 5.95
CA ILE A 89 -27.96 -3.09 7.29
C ILE A 89 -28.99 -1.96 7.19
N SER A 90 -28.73 -0.92 6.39
CA SER A 90 -29.66 0.20 6.24
C SER A 90 -31.01 -0.20 5.64
N ARG A 91 -31.03 -1.21 4.75
CA ARG A 91 -32.25 -1.72 4.11
C ARG A 91 -32.97 -2.77 4.95
N GLN A 92 -32.24 -3.53 5.77
CA GLN A 92 -32.77 -4.62 6.58
C GLN A 92 -32.13 -4.59 7.98
N PRO A 93 -32.56 -3.67 8.85
CA PRO A 93 -31.98 -3.53 10.19
C PRO A 93 -32.22 -4.79 11.06
N ASP A 94 -33.34 -5.48 10.87
CA ASP A 94 -33.67 -6.70 11.63
C ASP A 94 -32.68 -7.85 11.38
N MET A 95 -31.96 -7.83 10.25
CA MET A 95 -30.98 -8.85 9.86
C MET A 95 -29.54 -8.47 10.17
N GLU A 96 -29.31 -7.36 10.88
CA GLU A 96 -27.98 -6.80 11.14
C GLU A 96 -26.99 -7.84 11.70
N SER A 97 -27.42 -8.64 12.69
CA SER A 97 -26.56 -9.66 13.32
C SER A 97 -26.03 -10.70 12.31
N LYS A 98 -26.88 -11.15 11.40
CA LYS A 98 -26.51 -12.11 10.35
C LYS A 98 -25.62 -11.47 9.30
N ILE A 99 -25.88 -10.21 8.95
CA ILE A 99 -25.05 -9.44 8.01
C ILE A 99 -23.65 -9.23 8.59
N ARG A 100 -23.54 -8.82 9.86
CA ARG A 100 -22.24 -8.67 10.55
C ARG A 100 -21.46 -9.98 10.62
N THR A 101 -22.14 -11.11 10.85
CA THR A 101 -21.50 -12.44 10.85
C THR A 101 -20.91 -12.76 9.47
N THR A 102 -21.66 -12.49 8.40
CA THR A 102 -21.21 -12.71 7.02
C THR A 102 -20.08 -11.76 6.63
N LEU A 103 -20.13 -10.50 7.09
CA LEU A 103 -19.05 -9.52 6.96
C LEU A 103 -17.78 -10.03 7.61
N MET A 104 -17.84 -10.50 8.86
CA MET A 104 -16.65 -11.01 9.58
C MET A 104 -16.01 -12.19 8.84
N LEU A 105 -16.81 -13.13 8.34
CA LEU A 105 -16.30 -14.24 7.53
C LEU A 105 -15.60 -13.73 6.25
N SER A 106 -16.18 -12.74 5.59
CA SER A 106 -15.60 -12.12 4.39
C SER A 106 -14.28 -11.40 4.69
N LEU A 107 -14.21 -10.67 5.80
CA LEU A 107 -12.99 -9.99 6.25
C LEU A 107 -11.89 -10.98 6.60
N VAL A 108 -12.21 -12.11 7.25
CA VAL A 108 -11.22 -13.16 7.55
C VAL A 108 -10.59 -13.70 6.27
N PHE A 109 -11.37 -13.96 5.21
CA PHE A 109 -10.79 -14.42 3.95
C PHE A 109 -9.86 -13.39 3.30
N ILE A 110 -10.25 -12.11 3.30
CA ILE A 110 -9.40 -11.02 2.79
C ILE A 110 -8.10 -10.95 3.61
N GLU A 111 -8.22 -10.99 4.94
CA GLU A 111 -7.07 -10.90 5.83
C GLU A 111 -6.13 -12.10 5.67
N THR A 112 -6.65 -13.32 5.49
CA THR A 112 -5.82 -14.50 5.28
C THR A 112 -4.93 -14.37 4.04
N ALA A 113 -5.45 -13.77 2.95
CA ALA A 113 -4.67 -13.53 1.75
C ALA A 113 -3.57 -12.47 1.99
N ILE A 114 -3.88 -11.39 2.72
CA ILE A 114 -2.92 -10.34 3.07
C ILE A 114 -1.82 -10.92 3.97
N ILE A 115 -2.19 -11.72 4.97
CA ILE A 115 -1.22 -12.38 5.87
C ILE A 115 -0.30 -13.31 5.08
N TYR A 116 -0.80 -14.07 4.10
CA TYR A 116 0.09 -14.87 3.25
C TYR A 116 1.09 -14.03 2.46
N ALA A 117 0.68 -12.87 1.93
CA ALA A 117 1.61 -11.95 1.28
C ALA A 117 2.64 -11.38 2.28
N LEU A 118 2.22 -10.98 3.48
CA LEU A 118 3.11 -10.51 4.54
C LEU A 118 4.10 -11.61 4.97
N LEU A 119 3.65 -12.86 5.07
CA LEU A 119 4.53 -13.98 5.41
C LEU A 119 5.63 -14.17 4.36
N VAL A 120 5.29 -14.13 3.07
CA VAL A 120 6.29 -14.21 1.98
C VAL A 120 7.29 -13.06 2.09
N VAL A 121 6.81 -11.85 2.34
CA VAL A 121 7.68 -10.68 2.53
C VAL A 121 8.62 -10.85 3.72
N ILE A 122 8.12 -11.34 4.85
CA ILE A 122 8.94 -11.62 6.04
C ILE A 122 10.02 -12.65 5.69
N LEU A 123 9.70 -13.71 4.93
CA LEU A 123 10.70 -14.69 4.47
C LEU A 123 11.76 -14.06 3.56
N VAL A 124 11.39 -13.12 2.68
CA VAL A 124 12.34 -12.41 1.80
C VAL A 124 13.31 -11.52 2.57
N ILE A 125 12.91 -10.97 3.71
CA ILE A 125 13.75 -10.10 4.54
C ILE A 125 14.66 -10.90 5.47
N PHE A 126 14.13 -11.94 6.12
CA PHE A 126 14.81 -12.63 7.23
C PHE A 126 15.46 -13.97 6.85
N VAL A 127 15.01 -14.61 5.77
CA VAL A 127 15.47 -15.95 5.39
C VAL A 127 16.30 -15.93 4.12
N LEU A 128 15.83 -15.26 3.06
CA LEU A 128 16.60 -15.11 1.82
C LEU A 128 17.57 -13.95 1.93
#